data_AF-A0A8S3HGP0-F1
#
_entry.id   AF-A0A8S3HGP0-F1
#
_cell.length_a   1.000
_cell.length_b   1.000
_cell.length_c   1.000
_cell.angle_alpha   90.00
_cell.angle_beta   90.00
_cell.angle_gamma   90.00
#
_symmetry.space_group_name_H-M   'P 1'
#
loop_
_entity.id
_entity.type
_entity.pdbx_description
1 polymer ?
#
loop_
_entity_poly.entity_id
_entity_poly.type
_entity_poly.pdbx_seq_one_letter_code
_entity_poly.pdbx_strand_id
1 'polypeptide(L)' 'NPLGQGGDYTDFKHIVFAPAKGNKYAASGFPSVSNAVADGDSTEIEIEVAIATYFVRGALSTLKEFHNFFS' A
#
# COMPACT_ATOMS: atom_id res chain seq x y z
N ASN A 1 0.70 -6.17 0.26
CA ASN A 1 -0.45 -6.70 -0.49
C ASN A 1 -0.01 -7.87 -1.34
N PRO A 2 -0.46 -9.11 -1.08
CA PRO A 2 -0.11 -10.26 -1.93
C PRO A 2 -0.65 -10.13 -3.36
N LEU A 3 -1.71 -9.34 -3.57
CA LEU A 3 -2.24 -9.04 -4.90
C LEU A 3 -1.40 -8.02 -5.69
N GLY A 4 -0.38 -7.43 -5.07
CA GLY A 4 0.42 -6.38 -5.68
C GLY A 4 -0.31 -5.04 -5.76
N GLN A 5 0.14 -4.20 -6.68
CA GLN A 5 -0.58 -3.00 -7.11
C GLN A 5 -1.32 -3.32 -8.41
N GLY A 6 -2.45 -2.66 -8.66
CA GLY A 6 -3.26 -2.89 -9.86
C GLY A 6 -2.47 -2.72 -11.17
N GLY A 7 -2.99 -3.33 -12.25
CA GLY A 7 -2.42 -3.23 -13.60
C GLY A 7 -1.05 -3.93 -13.74
N ASP A 8 -0.09 -3.27 -14.40
CA ASP A 8 1.25 -3.81 -14.67
C ASP A 8 2.15 -3.85 -13.42
N TYR A 9 1.65 -3.43 -12.25
CA TYR A 9 2.42 -3.27 -11.01
C TYR A 9 2.13 -4.40 -9.99
N THR A 10 1.62 -5.54 -10.44
CA THR A 10 1.25 -6.70 -9.59
C THR A 10 2.45 -7.34 -8.87
N ASP A 11 3.66 -7.16 -9.38
CA ASP A 11 4.89 -7.62 -8.72
C ASP A 11 5.30 -6.72 -7.53
N PHE A 12 4.81 -5.48 -7.47
CA PHE A 12 5.13 -4.53 -6.40
C PHE A 12 4.19 -4.71 -5.20
N LYS A 13 4.61 -5.54 -4.24
CA LYS A 13 3.76 -5.96 -3.12
C LYS A 13 3.82 -5.07 -1.88
N HIS A 14 4.83 -4.19 -1.79
CA HIS A 14 5.02 -3.35 -0.62
C HIS A 14 4.03 -2.17 -0.62
N ILE A 15 3.23 -2.05 0.44
CA ILE A 15 2.12 -1.08 0.52
C ILE A 15 2.61 0.37 0.64
N VAL A 16 3.67 0.60 1.41
CA VAL A 16 4.15 1.96 1.66
C VAL A 16 5.11 2.45 0.58
N PHE A 17 5.97 1.59 0.03
CA PHE A 17 7.02 1.96 -0.90
C PHE A 17 6.95 1.10 -2.16
N ALA A 18 6.87 1.76 -3.31
CA ALA A 18 7.20 1.16 -4.60
C ALA A 18 7.57 2.27 -5.59
N PRO A 19 8.08 1.90 -6.78
CA PRO A 19 8.26 2.88 -7.84
C PRO A 19 6.93 3.56 -8.23
N ALA A 20 7.00 4.84 -8.58
CA ALA A 20 5.84 5.59 -9.04
C ALA A 20 5.39 5.14 -10.45
N LYS A 21 4.08 5.19 -10.71
CA LYS A 21 3.53 4.91 -12.04
C LYS A 21 4.15 5.87 -13.08
N GLY A 22 4.71 5.31 -14.15
CA GLY A 22 5.34 6.09 -15.22
C GLY A 22 6.75 6.60 -14.93
N ASN A 23 7.29 6.46 -13.72
CA ASN A 23 8.69 6.77 -13.42
C ASN A 23 9.28 5.82 -12.37
N LYS A 24 9.97 4.78 -12.84
CA LYS A 24 10.55 3.74 -11.98
C LYS A 24 11.67 4.22 -11.03
N TYR A 25 12.21 5.42 -11.26
CA TYR A 25 13.28 5.99 -10.42
C TYR A 25 12.74 6.91 -9.32
N ALA A 26 11.48 7.31 -9.40
CA ALA A 26 10.80 8.03 -8.34
C ALA A 26 10.12 7.04 -7.39
N ALA A 27 10.34 7.17 -6.09
CA ALA A 27 9.59 6.43 -5.08
C ALA A 27 8.30 7.18 -4.74
N SER A 28 7.18 6.46 -4.64
CA SER A 28 5.94 7.00 -4.09
C SER A 28 5.65 6.38 -2.73
N GLY A 29 5.23 7.22 -1.78
CA GLY A 29 4.54 6.77 -0.58
C GLY A 29 3.12 6.34 -0.94
N PHE A 30 2.68 5.17 -0.50
CA PHE A 30 1.35 4.62 -0.83
C PHE A 30 1.01 4.69 -2.34
N PRO A 31 1.84 4.06 -3.18
CA PRO A 31 1.77 4.17 -4.64
C PRO A 31 0.38 3.89 -5.24
N SER A 32 -0.35 2.86 -4.79
CA SER A 32 -1.70 2.61 -5.31
C SER A 32 -2.67 3.76 -5.04
N VAL A 33 -2.60 4.36 -3.85
CA VAL A 33 -3.43 5.53 -3.49
C VAL A 33 -3.04 6.72 -4.35
N SER A 34 -1.73 6.97 -4.52
CA SER A 34 -1.25 8.05 -5.38
C SER A 34 -1.70 7.86 -6.84
N ASN A 35 -1.70 6.62 -7.34
CA ASN A 35 -2.12 6.30 -8.69
C ASN A 35 -3.63 6.53 -8.86
N ALA A 36 -4.45 6.03 -7.93
CA ALA A 36 -5.91 6.23 -7.95
C ALA A 36 -6.29 7.72 -7.90
N VAL A 37 -5.57 8.52 -7.09
CA VAL A 37 -5.74 9.98 -7.06
C VAL A 37 -5.36 10.63 -8.39
N ALA A 38 -4.25 10.21 -9.00
CA ALA A 38 -3.80 10.74 -10.29
C ALA A 38 -4.75 10.36 -11.44
N ASP A 39 -5.34 9.17 -11.40
CA ASP A 39 -6.31 8.68 -12.38
C ASP A 39 -7.72 9.28 -12.16
N GLY A 40 -7.97 9.90 -11.00
CA GLY A 40 -9.21 10.61 -10.68
C GLY A 40 -10.42 9.72 -10.38
N ASP A 41 -10.19 8.43 -10.09
CA ASP A 41 -11.25 7.47 -9.78
C ASP A 41 -11.56 7.45 -8.27
N SER A 42 -12.68 8.06 -7.88
CA SER A 42 -13.09 8.12 -6.46
C SER A 42 -13.32 6.74 -5.83
N THR A 43 -13.76 5.76 -6.62
CA THR A 43 -14.01 4.40 -6.12
C THR A 43 -12.69 3.70 -5.84
N GLU A 44 -11.74 3.82 -6.76
CA GLU A 44 -10.41 3.23 -6.58
C GLU A 44 -9.65 3.90 -5.43
N ILE A 45 -9.81 5.23 -5.24
CA ILE A 45 -9.24 5.94 -4.09
C ILE A 45 -9.75 5.34 -2.78
N GLU A 46 -11.06 5.13 -2.64
CA GLU A 46 -11.63 4.55 -1.42
C GLU A 46 -11.12 3.12 -1.16
N ILE A 47 -11.05 2.29 -2.21
CA ILE A 47 -10.56 0.91 -2.13
C ILE A 47 -9.09 0.90 -1.69
N GLU A 48 -8.23 1.69 -2.34
CA GLU A 48 -6.79 1.68 -2.07
C GLU A 48 -6.46 2.26 -0.69
N VAL A 49 -7.22 3.27 -0.22
CA VAL A 49 -7.11 3.77 1.16
C VAL A 49 -7.51 2.71 2.18
N ALA A 50 -8.58 1.95 1.91
CA ALA A 50 -9.00 0.85 2.78
C ALA A 50 -7.95 -0.27 2.85
N ILE A 51 -7.37 -0.66 1.71
CA ILE A 51 -6.28 -1.64 1.62
C ILE A 51 -5.05 -1.15 2.39
N ALA A 52 -4.61 0.08 2.17
CA ALA A 52 -3.47 0.66 2.88
C ALA A 52 -3.69 0.65 4.40
N THR A 53 -4.89 1.07 4.84
CA THR A 53 -5.28 1.07 6.25
C THR A 53 -5.25 -0.33 6.85
N TYR A 54 -5.78 -1.33 6.15
CA TYR A 54 -5.78 -2.72 6.61
C TYR A 54 -4.36 -3.22 6.87
N PHE A 55 -3.44 -3.03 5.92
CA PHE A 55 -2.06 -3.51 6.07
C PHE A 55 -1.27 -2.75 7.14
N VAL A 56 -1.44 -1.43 7.26
CA VAL A 56 -0.79 -0.64 8.32
C VAL A 56 -1.27 -1.10 9.71
N ARG A 57 -2.57 -1.34 9.86
CA ARG A 57 -3.13 -1.89 11.11
C ARG A 57 -2.61 -3.29 11.39
N GLY A 58 -2.54 -4.16 10.39
CA GLY A 58 -1.98 -5.50 10.52
C GLY A 58 -0.53 -5.47 11.02
N ALA A 59 0.32 -4.63 10.42
CA ALA A 59 1.70 -4.46 10.84
C ALA A 59 1.81 -3.98 12.31
N LEU A 60 0.96 -3.03 12.71
CA LEU A 60 0.91 -2.57 14.11
C LEU A 60 0.46 -3.69 15.06
N SER A 61 -0.54 -4.49 14.68
CA SER A 61 -1.01 -5.61 15.51
C SER A 61 0.10 -6.64 15.74
N THR A 62 0.87 -7.00 14.71
CA THR A 62 2.03 -7.90 14.84
C THR A 62 3.06 -7.36 15.82
N LEU A 63 3.37 -6.06 15.78
CA LEU A 63 4.30 -5.45 16.74
C LEU A 63 3.78 -5.48 18.18
N LYS A 64 2.47 -5.26 18.37
CA LYS A 64 1.83 -5.35 19.70
C LYS A 64 1.87 -6.77 20.25
N GLU A 65 1.56 -7.78 19.43
CA GLU A 65 1.65 -9.19 19.81
C GLU A 65 3.07 -9.57 20.22
N PHE A 66 4.07 -9.15 19.42
CA PHE A 66 5.47 -9.34 19.75
C PHE A 66 5.85 -8.69 21.09
N HIS A 67 5.48 -7.42 21.29
CA HIS A 67 5.76 -6.74 22.56
C HIS A 67 5.17 -7.48 23.76
N ASN A 68 3.90 -7.89 23.67
CA ASN A 68 3.20 -8.60 24.75
C ASN A 68 3.76 -10.00 25.05
N PHE A 69 4.44 -10.64 24.09
CA PHE A 69 5.10 -11.93 24.32
C PHE A 69 6.41 -11.80 25.14
N PHE A 70 7.09 -10.66 25.05
CA PHE A 70 8.39 -10.42 25.69
C PHE A 70 8.34 -9.48 26.91
N SER A 71 7.16 -8.96 27.27
CA SER A 71 6.92 -8.17 28.48
C SER A 71 6.31 -9.03 29.59
#